data_AF-A0A4U6N5X9-F1
#
_entry.id   AF-A0A4U6N5X9-F1
#
_cell.length_a   1.000
_cell.length_b   1.000
_cell.length_c   1.000
_cell.angle_alpha   90.00
_cell.angle_beta   90.00
_cell.angle_gamma   90.00
#
_symmetry.space_group_name_H-M   'P 1'
#
loop_
_entity.id
_entity.type
_entity.pdbx_description
1 polymer ?
#
loop_
_entity_poly.entity_id
_entity_poly.type
_entity_poly.pdbx_seq_one_letter_code
_entity_poly.pdbx_strand_id
1 'polypeptide(L)' 'MSKKEPMSARFMSATGKLRMFFGPAARGTTSGPVVYRDDDAQRARQEELQQWRVVRNPDGSTYLTTKRDE' A
#
# COMPACT_ATOMS: atom_id res chain seq x y z
N MET A 1 -28.12 -6.99 35.27
CA MET A 1 -27.09 -7.84 34.64
C MET A 1 -26.45 -7.06 33.50
N SER A 2 -25.18 -6.66 33.65
CA SER A 2 -24.44 -5.96 32.60
C SER A 2 -24.16 -6.93 31.45
N LYS A 3 -24.87 -6.78 30.34
CA LYS A 3 -24.61 -7.53 29.10
C LYS A 3 -23.25 -7.05 28.59
N LYS A 4 -22.18 -7.79 28.88
CA LYS A 4 -20.87 -7.55 28.28
C LYS A 4 -21.05 -7.57 26.76
N GLU A 5 -20.72 -6.46 26.11
CA GLU A 5 -20.77 -6.38 24.66
C GLU A 5 -19.88 -7.47 24.05
N PRO A 6 -20.37 -8.17 23.01
CA PRO A 6 -19.58 -9.19 22.34
C PRO A 6 -18.31 -8.57 21.76
N MET A 7 -17.21 -9.32 21.80
CA MET A 7 -15.89 -8.85 21.32
C MET A 7 -15.92 -8.35 19.87
N SER A 8 -16.79 -8.93 19.03
CA SER A 8 -17.03 -8.49 17.66
C SER A 8 -17.61 -7.07 17.57
N ALA A 9 -18.55 -6.71 18.45
CA ALA A 9 -19.13 -5.36 18.49
C ALA A 9 -18.06 -4.32 18.90
N ARG A 10 -17.23 -4.67 19.89
CA ARG A 10 -16.10 -3.82 20.31
C ARG A 10 -15.08 -3.65 19.17
N PHE A 11 -14.73 -4.73 18.48
CA PHE A 11 -13.83 -4.69 17.33
C PHE A 11 -14.36 -3.81 16.20
N MET A 12 -15.63 -3.98 15.80
CA MET A 12 -16.28 -3.15 14.79
C MET A 12 -16.35 -1.68 15.18
N SER A 13 -16.56 -1.38 16.47
CA SER A 13 -16.55 0.00 16.95
C SER A 13 -15.15 0.63 16.88
N ALA A 14 -14.10 -0.15 17.16
CA ALA A 14 -12.72 0.31 17.12
C ALA A 14 -12.24 0.53 15.68
N THR A 15 -12.51 -0.42 14.79
CA THR A 15 -12.17 -0.30 13.36
C THR A 15 -13.00 0.78 12.66
N GLY A 16 -14.25 1.00 13.09
CA GLY A 16 -15.07 2.12 12.65
C GLY A 16 -14.48 3.49 13.00
N LYS A 17 -13.84 3.64 14.17
CA LYS A 17 -13.14 4.89 14.55
C LYS A 17 -11.87 5.12 13.74
N LEU A 18 -11.13 4.06 13.41
CA LEU A 18 -9.93 4.16 12.56
C LEU A 18 -10.24 4.71 11.16
N ARG A 19 -11.45 4.50 10.65
CA ARG A 19 -11.93 5.10 9.39
C ARG A 19 -11.85 6.64 9.37
N MET A 20 -11.94 7.32 10.51
CA MET A 20 -11.79 8.79 10.53
C MET A 20 -10.36 9.25 10.21
N PHE A 21 -9.38 8.41 10.51
CA PHE A 21 -7.96 8.71 10.26
C PHE A 21 -7.50 8.19 8.90
N PHE A 22 -7.92 6.97 8.52
CA PHE A 22 -7.52 6.33 7.26
C PHE A 22 -8.45 6.62 6.07
N GLY A 23 -9.61 7.24 6.31
CA GLY A 23 -10.63 7.44 5.29
C GLY A 23 -11.50 6.18 5.05
N PRO A 24 -12.50 6.26 4.16
CA PRO A 24 -13.32 5.10 3.80
C PRO A 24 -12.47 4.01 3.15
N ALA A 25 -12.82 2.75 3.43
CA ALA A 25 -12.22 1.62 2.72
C ALA A 25 -12.36 1.81 1.21
N ALA A 26 -11.29 1.49 0.47
CA ALA A 26 -11.27 1.63 -0.99
C ALA A 26 -12.41 0.80 -1.60
N ARG A 27 -13.41 1.48 -2.15
CA ARG A 27 -14.52 0.86 -2.92
C ARG A 27 -14.19 0.76 -4.40
N GLY A 28 -12.92 0.49 -4.72
CA GLY A 28 -12.46 0.30 -6.09
C GLY A 28 -12.88 -1.07 -6.63
N THR A 29 -13.09 -1.17 -7.93
CA THR A 29 -13.31 -2.44 -8.61
C THR A 29 -11.95 -3.11 -8.85
N THR A 30 -11.80 -4.40 -8.55
CA THR A 30 -10.59 -5.17 -8.91
C THR A 30 -10.49 -5.44 -10.42
N SER A 31 -11.60 -5.26 -11.14
CA SER A 31 -11.73 -5.44 -12.59
C SER A 31 -11.54 -4.16 -13.40
N GLY A 32 -11.24 -3.03 -12.75
CA GLY A 32 -11.04 -1.74 -13.42
C GLY A 32 -9.61 -1.59 -13.95
N PRO A 33 -9.39 -0.76 -14.99
CA PRO A 33 -8.04 -0.47 -15.47
C PRO A 33 -7.22 0.22 -14.37
N VAL A 34 -5.93 -0.13 -14.26
CA VAL A 34 -5.00 0.58 -13.36
C VAL A 34 -4.81 2.00 -13.87
N VAL A 35 -5.32 2.98 -13.12
CA VAL A 35 -5.16 4.40 -13.47
C VAL A 35 -3.93 4.95 -12.75
N TYR A 36 -2.92 5.31 -13.52
CA TYR A 36 -1.79 6.09 -13.02
C TYR A 36 -2.19 7.56 -12.98
N ARG A 37 -2.24 8.14 -11.78
CA ARG A 37 -2.48 9.59 -11.60
C ARG A 37 -1.13 10.26 -11.46
N ASP A 38 -0.82 11.26 -12.27
CA ASP A 38 0.40 12.05 -12.11
C ASP A 38 0.21 13.07 -10.96
N ASP A 39 0.20 12.54 -9.75
CA ASP A 39 0.12 13.31 -8.50
C ASP A 39 1.46 13.33 -7.77
N ASP A 40 1.57 14.23 -6.81
CA ASP A 40 2.80 14.41 -6.00
C ASP A 40 3.25 13.11 -5.33
N ALA A 41 2.29 12.25 -4.94
CA ALA A 41 2.57 10.97 -4.33
C ALA A 41 3.15 9.96 -5.32
N GLN A 42 2.71 9.94 -6.59
CA GLN A 42 3.35 9.14 -7.63
C GLN A 42 4.74 9.66 -7.96
N ARG A 43 4.95 10.98 -8.02
CA ARG A 43 6.27 11.55 -8.30
C ARG A 43 7.27 11.20 -7.19
N ALA A 44 6.89 11.36 -5.92
CA ALA A 44 7.70 10.94 -4.79
C ALA A 44 8.06 9.45 -4.85
N ARG A 45 7.10 8.57 -5.17
CA ARG A 45 7.36 7.13 -5.37
C ARG A 45 8.33 6.87 -6.51
N GLN A 46 8.20 7.59 -7.63
CA GLN A 46 9.12 7.45 -8.76
C GLN A 46 10.53 7.87 -8.38
N GLU A 47 10.68 8.98 -7.65
CA GLU A 47 11.97 9.45 -7.12
C GLU A 47 12.60 8.41 -6.17
N GLU A 48 11.80 7.82 -5.27
CA GLU A 48 12.26 6.71 -4.44
C GLU A 48 12.72 5.52 -5.28
N LEU A 49 12.01 5.16 -6.35
CA LEU A 49 12.42 4.03 -7.20
C LEU A 49 13.72 4.30 -7.97
N GLN A 50 14.05 5.58 -8.25
CA GLN A 50 15.29 5.94 -8.95
C GLN A 50 16.57 5.55 -8.19
N GLN A 51 16.50 5.20 -6.90
CA GLN A 51 17.67 4.74 -6.14
C GLN A 51 18.08 3.29 -6.47
N TRP A 52 17.21 2.54 -7.16
CA TRP A 52 17.43 1.13 -7.48
C TRP A 52 17.84 0.93 -8.94
N ARG A 53 18.68 -0.08 -9.20
CA ARG A 53 19.03 -0.57 -10.54
C ARG A 53 18.62 -2.02 -10.66
N VAL A 54 17.96 -2.36 -11.77
CA VAL A 54 17.58 -3.74 -12.08
C VAL A 54 18.78 -4.44 -12.71
N VAL A 55 19.21 -5.55 -12.12
CA VAL A 55 20.24 -6.44 -12.70
C VAL A 55 19.54 -7.69 -13.22
N ARG A 56 19.78 -8.02 -14.49
CA ARG A 56 19.28 -9.22 -15.14
C ARG A 56 20.44 -10.15 -15.44
N ASN A 57 20.40 -11.34 -14.87
CA ASN A 57 21.42 -12.36 -15.08
C ASN A 57 21.11 -13.17 -16.35
N PRO A 58 22.13 -13.82 -16.94
CA PRO A 58 21.95 -14.70 -18.11
C PRO A 58 21.04 -15.91 -17.85
N ASP A 59 20.90 -16.34 -16.59
CA ASP A 59 20.03 -17.44 -16.17
C ASP A 59 18.55 -17.05 -16.09
N GLY A 60 18.21 -15.79 -16.39
CA GLY A 60 16.86 -15.25 -16.32
C GLY A 60 16.46 -14.70 -14.95
N SER A 61 17.29 -14.85 -13.92
CA SER A 61 17.03 -14.24 -12.61
C SER A 61 17.18 -12.71 -12.68
N THR A 62 16.36 -12.01 -11.91
CA THR A 62 16.35 -10.54 -11.84
C THR A 62 16.34 -10.10 -10.39
N TYR A 63 17.25 -9.20 -10.03
CA TYR A 63 17.31 -8.61 -8.70
C TYR A 63 17.52 -7.09 -8.77
N LEU A 64 17.30 -6.43 -7.64
CA LEU A 64 17.53 -4.99 -7.48
C LEU A 64 18.82 -4.78 -6.69
N THR A 65 19.65 -3.88 -7.17
CA THR A 65 20.81 -3.36 -6.43
C THR A 65 20.65 -1.87 -6.19
N THR A 66 21.27 -1.34 -5.13
CA THR A 66 21.30 0.11 -4.94
C THR A 66 22.27 0.74 -5.93
N LYS A 67 22.00 1.98 -6.36
CA LYS A 67 22.96 2.75 -7.17
C LYS A 67 24.12 3.35 -6.35
N ARG A 68 24.10 3.21 -5.02
CA ARG A 68 25.09 3.84 -4.12
C ARG A 68 26.31 2.97 -3.86
N ASP A 69 26.21 1.67 -4.11
CA ASP A 69 27.27 0.70 -3.84
C ASP A 69 28.24 0.50 -5.03
N GLU A 70 28.31 1.46 -5.97
CA GLU A 70 29.22 1.49 -7.13
C GLU A 70 30.31 2.57 -6.98
#